data_AF-A0ABD3ZIB3-F1
#
_entry.id   AF-A0ABD3ZIB3-F1
#
_cell.length_a   1.000
_cell.length_b   1.000
_cell.length_c   1.000
_cell.angle_alpha   90.00
_cell.angle_beta   90.00
_cell.angle_gamma   90.00
#
_symmetry.space_group_name_H-M   'P 1'
#
loop_
_entity.id
_entity.type
_entity.pdbx_description
1 polymer ?
#
loop_
_entity_poly.entity_id
_entity_poly.type
_entity_poly.pdbx_seq_one_letter_code
_entity_poly.pdbx_strand_id
1 'polypeptide(L)' 'METRALPAAQVGDYLVFHDTGAYGASMSSNYNSRPLLPEVLFENNQPRLIRRRQTIEELLALEIM' A
#
# COMPACT_ATOMS: atom_id res chain seq x y z
N MET A 1 10.85 10.26 -20.83
CA MET A 1 9.81 10.08 -19.79
C MET A 1 8.47 10.22 -20.48
N GLU A 2 7.67 9.16 -20.52
CA GLU A 2 6.30 9.25 -21.03
C GLU A 2 5.35 9.65 -19.90
N THR A 3 4.43 10.57 -20.20
CA THR A 3 3.39 11.02 -19.28
C THR A 3 2.08 10.28 -19.57
N ARG A 4 1.28 10.04 -18.53
CA ARG A 4 -0.07 9.48 -18.69
C ARG A 4 -1.09 10.62 -18.81
N ALA A 5 -1.99 10.50 -19.78
CA ALA A 5 -3.20 11.32 -19.81
C ALA A 5 -4.12 10.87 -18.66
N LEU A 6 -4.48 11.82 -17.79
CA LEU A 6 -5.38 11.60 -16.66
C LEU A 6 -6.44 12.71 -16.65
N PRO A 7 -7.65 12.43 -16.14
CA PRO A 7 -8.61 13.48 -15.81
C PRO A 7 -8.02 14.49 -14.81
N ALA A 8 -8.58 15.69 -14.75
CA ALA A 8 -8.22 16.67 -13.73
C ALA A 8 -8.64 16.16 -12.35
N ALA A 9 -7.66 15.79 -11.53
CA ALA A 9 -7.87 15.29 -10.17
C ALA A 9 -7.93 16.43 -9.16
N GLN A 10 -8.66 16.19 -8.06
CA GLN A 10 -8.75 17.06 -6.91
C GLN A 10 -8.26 16.35 -5.65
N VAL A 11 -7.96 17.11 -4.59
CA VAL A 11 -7.62 16.54 -3.29
C VAL A 11 -8.81 15.71 -2.78
N GLY A 12 -8.56 14.43 -2.51
CA GLY A 12 -9.58 13.46 -2.09
C GLY A 12 -9.95 12.44 -3.15
N ASP A 13 -9.58 12.66 -4.42
CA ASP A 13 -9.74 11.65 -5.47
C ASP A 13 -8.77 10.49 -5.30
N TYR A 14 -9.13 9.33 -5.85
CA TYR A 14 -8.31 8.12 -5.82
C TYR A 14 -7.71 7.84 -7.18
N LEU A 15 -6.45 7.39 -7.17
CA LEU A 15 -5.79 6.80 -8.32
C LEU A 15 -5.64 5.30 -8.08
N VAL A 16 -5.96 4.50 -9.11
CA VAL A 16 -5.79 3.05 -9.09
C VAL A 16 -4.61 2.68 -9.97
N PHE A 17 -3.57 2.11 -9.36
CA PHE A 17 -2.50 1.46 -10.09
C PHE A 17 -2.90 0.03 -10.40
N HIS A 18 -2.94 -0.32 -11.69
CA HIS A 18 -3.25 -1.67 -12.15
C HIS A 18 -2.02 -2.58 -12.06
N ASP A 19 -2.27 -3.90 -12.10
CA ASP A 19 -1.25 -4.95 -12.25
C ASP A 19 -0.17 -4.98 -11.16
N THR A 20 -0.51 -4.52 -9.95
CA THR A 20 0.41 -4.49 -8.79
C THR A 20 0.47 -5.80 -8.01
N GLY A 21 -0.13 -6.88 -8.53
CA GLY A 21 -0.26 -8.16 -7.83
C GLY A 21 1.07 -8.92 -7.66
N ALA A 22 2.00 -8.74 -8.59
CA ALA A 22 3.35 -9.28 -8.50
C ALA A 22 4.35 -8.15 -8.24
N TYR A 23 5.35 -8.41 -7.38
CA TYR A 23 6.45 -7.48 -7.07
C TYR A 23 6.05 -6.10 -6.51
N GLY A 24 4.78 -5.88 -6.15
CA GLY A 24 4.32 -4.69 -5.44
C GLY A 24 4.55 -4.81 -3.92
N ALA A 25 3.61 -5.46 -3.23
CA ALA A 25 3.67 -5.63 -1.79
C ALA A 25 4.94 -6.36 -1.31
N SER A 26 5.48 -7.30 -2.11
CA SER A 26 6.69 -8.06 -1.78
C SER A 26 7.99 -7.26 -1.82
N MET A 27 8.01 -6.13 -2.55
CA MET A 27 9.18 -5.24 -2.63
C MET A 27 8.98 -3.95 -1.82
N SER A 28 7.95 -3.90 -0.96
CA SER A 28 7.68 -2.73 -0.13
C SER A 28 8.77 -2.56 0.94
N SER A 29 9.06 -1.31 1.31
CA SER A 29 10.04 -0.97 2.35
C SER A 29 9.46 0.05 3.33
N ASN A 30 10.13 0.20 4.46
CA ASN A 30 9.81 1.24 5.45
C ASN A 30 10.58 2.54 5.23
N TYR A 31 11.02 2.82 3.99
CA TYR A 31 11.68 4.07 3.66
C TYR A 31 10.82 5.28 4.06
N ASN A 32 11.48 6.30 4.66
CA ASN A 32 10.83 7.44 5.31
C ASN A 32 9.87 7.07 6.45
N SER A 33 10.18 6.01 7.20
CA SER A 33 9.41 5.53 8.35
C SER A 33 7.93 5.28 8.03
N ARG A 34 7.65 4.81 6.81
CA ARG A 34 6.30 4.51 6.35
C ARG A 34 5.94 3.06 6.66
N PRO A 35 4.90 2.76 7.45
CA PRO A 35 4.51 1.38 7.70
C PRO A 35 4.00 0.68 6.44
N LEU A 36 4.19 -0.64 6.40
CA LEU A 36 3.66 -1.48 5.31
C LEU A 36 2.14 -1.38 5.21
N LEU A 37 1.65 -1.39 3.96
CA LEU A 37 0.23 -1.23 3.63
C LEU A 37 -0.58 -2.50 3.95
N PRO A 38 -1.88 -2.35 4.29
CA PRO A 38 -2.79 -3.49 4.39
C PRO A 38 -3.04 -4.11 3.01
N GLU A 39 -3.37 -5.40 3.00
CA GLU A 39 -3.79 -6.14 1.80
C GLU A 39 -5.19 -6.70 2.00
N VAL A 40 -6.04 -6.50 1.01
CA VAL A 40 -7.44 -6.97 0.99
C VAL A 40 -7.62 -7.94 -0.16
N LEU A 41 -8.12 -9.12 0.14
CA LEU A 41 -8.52 -10.12 -0.85
C LEU A 41 -10.01 -9.97 -1.11
N PHE A 42 -10.42 -9.99 -2.38
CA PHE A 42 -11.80 -10.16 -2.76
C PHE A 42 -12.07 -11.63 -3.09
N GLU A 43 -13.02 -12.24 -2.40
CA GLU A 43 -13.46 -13.62 -2.62
C GLU A 43 -14.99 -13.66 -2.60
N ASN A 44 -15.61 -14.25 -3.63
CA ASN A 44 -17.08 -14.26 -3.78
C ASN A 44 -17.72 -12.86 -3.64
N ASN A 45 -17.07 -11.85 -4.21
CA ASN A 45 -17.47 -10.44 -4.12
C ASN A 45 -17.50 -9.86 -2.69
N GLN A 46 -16.79 -10.49 -1.75
CA GLN A 46 -16.63 -10.03 -0.38
C GLN A 46 -15.17 -9.64 -0.11
N PRO A 47 -14.90 -8.43 0.39
CA PRO A 47 -13.56 -8.04 0.79
C PRO A 47 -13.18 -8.65 2.14
N ARG A 48 -11.98 -9.18 2.24
CA ARG A 48 -11.39 -9.72 3.48
C ARG A 48 -9.99 -9.20 3.66
N LEU A 49 -9.68 -8.67 4.84
CA LEU A 49 -8.32 -8.29 5.20
C LEU A 49 -7.45 -9.54 5.31
N ILE A 50 -6.37 -9.60 4.53
CA ILE A 50 -5.40 -10.72 4.55
C ILE A 50 -4.05 -10.32 5.14
N ARG A 51 -3.72 -9.03 5.11
CA ARG A 51 -2.59 -8.46 5.82
C ARG A 51 -3.02 -7.14 6.44
N ARG A 52 -2.85 -6.99 7.76
CA ARG A 52 -3.10 -5.70 8.41
C ARG A 52 -2.00 -4.69 8.05
N ARG A 53 -2.31 -3.41 8.24
CA ARG A 53 -1.30 -2.36 8.21
C ARG A 53 -0.30 -2.59 9.35
N GLN A 54 0.97 -2.42 9.07
CA GLN A 54 2.01 -2.38 10.10
C GLN A 54 1.83 -1.11 10.95
N THR A 55 2.13 -1.15 12.24
CA THR A 55 2.06 0.02 13.11
C THR A 55 3.42 0.72 13.23
N ILE A 56 3.43 1.93 13.78
CA ILE A 56 4.69 2.66 14.04
C ILE A 56 5.48 1.96 15.15
N GLU A 57 4.80 1.44 16.16
CA GLU A 57 5.41 0.69 17.27
C GLU A 57 6.17 -0.53 16.75
N GLU A 58 5.67 -1.19 15.71
CA GLU A 58 6.36 -2.30 15.06
C GLU A 58 7.60 -1.88 14.26
N LEU A 59 7.66 -0.64 13.77
CA LEU A 59 8.89 -0.10 13.18
C LEU A 59 9.94 0.13 14.27
N LEU A 60 9.53 0.68 15.40
CA LEU A 60 10.40 1.00 16.54
C LEU A 60 10.83 -0.23 17.34
N ALA A 61 10.11 -1.36 17.20
CA ALA A 61 10.38 -2.59 17.96
C ALA A 61 11.78 -3.18 17.72
N LEU A 62 12.48 -2.75 16.68
CA LEU A 62 13.86 -3.18 16.36
C LEU A 62 14.93 -2.25 16.93
N GLU A 63 14.54 -1.09 17.47
CA GLU A 63 15.47 -0.16 18.12
C GLU A 63 15.82 -0.69 19.52
N ILE A 64 17.09 -0.54 19.90
CA ILE A 64 17.53 -0.82 21.27
C ILE A 64 17.15 0.39 22.12
N MET A 65 16.34 0.18 23.16
CA MET A 65 16.06 1.21 24.17
C MET A 65 17.25 1.45 25.11
#